data_AF-A0A955P7D4-F1
#
_entry.id   AF-A0A955P7D4-F1
#
_cell.length_a   1.000
_cell.length_b   1.000
_cell.length_c   1.000
_cell.angle_alpha   90.00
_cell.angle_beta   90.00
_cell.angle_gamma   90.00
#
_symmetry.space_group_name_H-M   'P 1'
#
loop_
_entity.id
_entity.type
_entity.pdbx_description
1 polymer ?
#
loop_
_entity_poly.entity_id
_entity_poly.type
_entity_poly.pdbx_seq_one_letter_code
_entity_poly.pdbx_strand_id
1 'polypeptide(L)'
;MRFLVAIFTLVFVSTNSLATETDAARRPQYPLKQERRIYTEERLKVAEGNIAKFQTAKAIADKEISRASDWLGWEDEDLLKLIQPPNIPRAFNVGTDGCPKCGKEIYEVGGTYPWKLDIKNPLKVECPICGGVFPDEDHPDPGRGWVGPNDHKYWFIAYANHWNFQNTVLPAVRYLARAYLLTGDPKYAHKSAVLLYRAAEVYPGMDYHSQSRYGEL
;
A
#
# COMPACT_ATOMS: atom_id res chain seq x y z
N MET A 1 3.83 69.52 -43.88
CA MET A 1 2.99 69.49 -42.67
C MET A 1 3.08 68.08 -42.10
N ARG A 2 3.37 67.96 -40.80
CA ARG A 2 3.70 66.72 -40.07
C ARG A 2 2.62 65.64 -40.25
N PHE A 3 2.97 64.35 -40.17
CA PHE A 3 2.51 63.47 -39.08
C PHE A 3 2.97 61.99 -39.23
N LEU A 4 3.67 61.54 -38.18
CA LEU A 4 3.66 60.22 -37.52
C LEU A 4 4.01 58.95 -38.33
N VAL A 5 5.24 58.49 -38.12
CA VAL A 5 5.64 57.07 -38.25
C VAL A 5 5.16 56.34 -36.99
N ALA A 6 4.24 55.38 -37.16
CA ALA A 6 3.82 54.49 -36.09
C ALA A 6 4.79 53.30 -36.01
N ILE A 7 5.57 53.22 -34.94
CA ILE A 7 6.41 52.06 -34.63
C ILE A 7 5.50 51.03 -33.94
N PHE A 8 5.21 49.93 -34.63
CA PHE A 8 4.57 48.76 -34.05
C PHE A 8 5.62 47.98 -33.26
N THR A 9 5.63 48.14 -31.93
CA THR A 9 6.42 47.29 -31.04
C THR A 9 5.73 45.93 -30.94
N LEU A 10 6.26 44.92 -31.63
CA LEU A 10 5.86 43.53 -31.44
C LEU A 10 6.26 43.11 -30.02
N VAL A 11 5.29 42.97 -29.12
CA VAL A 11 5.50 42.33 -27.83
C VAL A 11 5.58 40.83 -28.11
N PHE A 12 6.79 40.29 -28.16
CA PHE A 12 7.01 38.85 -28.03
C PHE A 12 6.58 38.46 -26.61
N VAL A 13 5.36 37.92 -26.49
CA VAL A 13 4.97 37.15 -25.31
C VAL A 13 5.82 35.90 -25.35
N SER A 14 6.95 35.92 -24.63
CA SER A 14 7.69 34.72 -24.31
C SER A 14 6.71 33.76 -23.66
N THR A 15 6.37 32.68 -24.35
CA THR A 15 5.71 31.53 -23.75
C THR A 15 6.63 31.07 -22.63
N ASN A 16 6.29 31.45 -21.40
CA ASN A 16 6.99 31.00 -20.22
C ASN A 16 7.07 29.48 -20.32
N SER A 17 8.31 29.00 -20.35
CA SER A 17 8.70 27.62 -20.14
C SER A 17 7.70 26.97 -19.21
N LEU A 18 7.04 25.91 -19.66
CA LEU A 18 6.50 24.92 -18.73
C LEU A 18 7.63 24.65 -17.75
N ALA A 19 7.36 24.97 -16.48
CA ALA A 19 8.32 24.86 -15.43
C ALA A 19 8.87 23.43 -15.45
N THR A 20 10.11 23.29 -15.88
CA THR A 20 11.00 22.32 -15.29
C THR A 20 11.15 22.73 -13.82
N GLU A 21 10.17 22.37 -13.00
CA GLU A 21 10.47 22.08 -11.60
C GLU A 21 11.38 20.86 -11.66
N THR A 22 12.68 21.14 -11.82
CA THR A 22 13.70 20.23 -11.35
C THR A 22 13.40 20.03 -9.88
N ASP A 23 12.77 18.90 -9.56
CA ASP A 23 12.69 18.33 -8.22
C ASP A 23 14.01 18.67 -7.52
N ALA A 24 13.95 19.62 -6.57
CA ALA A 24 15.14 20.19 -5.96
C ALA A 24 15.82 19.03 -5.23
N ALA A 25 16.79 18.39 -5.91
CA ALA A 25 17.27 17.05 -5.61
C ALA A 25 17.38 16.88 -4.09
N ARG A 26 16.45 16.12 -3.51
CA ARG A 26 16.31 15.96 -2.06
C ARG A 26 17.67 15.57 -1.50
N ARG A 27 18.39 16.52 -0.90
CA ARG A 27 19.71 16.25 -0.33
C ARG A 27 19.51 15.46 0.95
N PRO A 28 20.01 14.22 1.05
CA PRO A 28 19.83 13.44 2.26
C PRO A 28 20.57 14.13 3.41
N GLN A 29 19.85 14.36 4.51
CA GLN A 29 20.41 14.98 5.73
C GLN A 29 21.49 14.09 6.39
N TYR A 30 21.45 12.78 6.10
CA TYR A 30 22.35 11.78 6.64
C TYR A 30 23.08 11.05 5.51
N PRO A 31 24.28 10.51 5.75
CA PRO A 31 24.99 9.70 4.76
C PRO A 31 24.11 8.58 4.21
N LEU A 32 24.18 8.37 2.89
CA LEU A 32 23.49 7.26 2.25
C LEU A 32 24.01 5.94 2.81
N LYS A 33 23.08 5.00 3.02
CA LYS A 33 23.41 3.65 3.49
C LYS A 33 24.26 2.94 2.45
N GLN A 34 25.48 2.54 2.84
CA GLN A 34 26.43 1.84 1.96
C GLN A 34 26.35 0.30 2.09
N GLU A 35 25.79 -0.20 3.19
CA GLU A 35 25.79 -1.64 3.49
C GLU A 35 24.59 -2.07 4.35
N ARG A 36 24.33 -3.37 4.40
CA ARG A 36 23.27 -3.95 5.24
C ARG A 36 23.68 -3.94 6.72
N ARG A 37 22.78 -3.49 7.60
CA ARG A 37 23.06 -3.35 9.04
C ARG A 37 22.43 -4.43 9.92
N ILE A 38 21.25 -4.94 9.54
CA ILE A 38 20.54 -5.98 10.31
C ILE A 38 21.05 -7.37 9.93
N TYR A 39 21.14 -7.64 8.62
CA TYR A 39 21.64 -8.89 8.05
C TYR A 39 23.01 -8.64 7.41
N THR A 40 24.06 -8.70 8.22
CA THR A 40 25.45 -8.53 7.78
C THR A 40 25.93 -9.77 7.01
N GLU A 41 27.02 -9.64 6.25
CA GLU A 41 27.59 -10.75 5.48
C GLU A 41 27.98 -11.94 6.39
N GLU A 42 28.51 -11.67 7.57
CA GLU A 42 28.89 -12.70 8.54
C GLU A 42 27.67 -13.49 9.00
N ARG A 43 26.54 -12.81 9.27
CA ARG A 43 25.30 -13.46 9.69
C ARG A 43 24.69 -14.31 8.58
N LEU A 44 24.79 -13.86 7.32
CA LEU A 44 24.31 -14.62 6.17
C LEU A 44 25.14 -15.89 5.97
N LYS A 45 26.47 -15.81 6.06
CA LYS A 45 27.35 -17.00 6.01
C LYS A 45 27.02 -18.02 7.11
N VAL A 46 26.73 -17.55 8.33
CA VAL A 46 26.27 -18.44 9.42
C VAL A 46 24.93 -19.08 9.08
N ALA A 47 23.98 -18.31 8.53
CA ALA A 47 22.69 -18.84 8.12
C ALA A 47 22.83 -19.90 7.01
N GLU A 48 23.65 -19.63 5.98
CA GLU A 48 23.96 -20.58 4.89
C GLU A 48 24.57 -21.87 5.43
N GLY A 49 25.58 -21.77 6.31
CA GLY A 49 26.19 -22.94 6.94
C GLY A 49 25.20 -23.76 7.77
N ASN A 50 24.30 -23.09 8.50
CA ASN A 50 23.25 -23.76 9.27
C ASN A 50 22.21 -24.43 8.37
N ILE A 51 21.79 -23.78 7.28
CA ILE A 51 20.85 -24.34 6.30
C ILE A 51 21.43 -25.59 5.64
N ALA A 52 22.72 -25.58 5.31
CA ALA A 52 23.40 -26.75 4.74
C ALA A 52 23.51 -27.93 5.73
N LYS A 53 23.63 -27.63 7.03
CA LYS A 53 23.88 -28.64 8.08
C LYS A 53 22.62 -29.19 8.75
N PHE A 54 21.61 -28.36 8.98
CA PHE A 54 20.46 -28.70 9.82
C PHE A 54 19.15 -28.65 9.03
N GLN A 55 18.44 -29.78 8.97
CA GLN A 55 17.14 -29.87 8.29
C GLN A 55 16.09 -28.92 8.88
N THR A 56 16.14 -28.64 10.19
CA THR A 56 15.26 -27.66 10.83
C THR A 56 15.53 -26.23 10.36
N ALA A 57 16.81 -25.87 10.15
CA ALA A 57 17.18 -24.56 9.59
C ALA A 57 16.76 -24.45 8.13
N LYS A 58 16.96 -25.52 7.35
CA LYS A 58 16.47 -25.61 5.97
C LYS A 58 14.94 -25.43 5.90
N ALA A 59 14.18 -26.11 6.75
CA ALA A 59 12.72 -25.99 6.78
C ALA A 59 12.24 -24.57 7.10
N ILE A 60 12.96 -23.84 7.97
CA ILE A 60 12.67 -22.42 8.24
C ILE A 60 12.94 -21.56 7.01
N ALA A 61 14.09 -21.75 6.35
CA ALA A 61 14.44 -21.01 5.14
C ALA A 61 13.44 -21.27 4.01
N ASP A 62 13.11 -22.54 3.75
CA ASP A 62 12.14 -22.94 2.73
C ASP A 62 10.76 -22.31 2.99
N LYS A 63 10.34 -22.23 4.26
CA LYS A 63 9.08 -21.56 4.65
C LYS A 63 9.11 -20.04 4.43
N GLU A 64 10.23 -19.38 4.69
CA GLU A 64 10.36 -17.94 4.41
C GLU A 64 10.37 -17.67 2.89
N ILE A 65 11.02 -18.54 2.11
CA ILE A 65 11.06 -18.45 0.64
C ILE A 65 9.67 -18.72 0.04
N SER A 66 8.92 -19.72 0.53
CA SER A 66 7.59 -20.03 0.01
C SER A 66 6.57 -18.93 0.28
N ARG A 67 6.68 -18.20 1.39
CA ARG A 67 5.86 -16.99 1.64
C ARG A 67 6.08 -15.89 0.62
N ALA A 68 7.26 -15.84 0.02
CA ALA A 68 7.63 -14.85 -0.98
C ALA A 68 7.36 -15.30 -2.42
N SER A 69 7.32 -16.62 -2.69
CA SER A 69 7.21 -17.14 -4.07
C SER A 69 5.92 -16.70 -4.76
N ASP A 70 4.81 -16.63 -4.02
CA ASP A 70 3.50 -16.27 -4.59
C ASP A 70 3.49 -14.84 -5.15
N TRP A 71 4.35 -13.96 -4.63
CA TRP A 71 4.49 -12.58 -5.08
C TRP A 71 5.24 -12.45 -6.41
N LEU A 72 6.02 -13.46 -6.80
CA LEU A 72 6.76 -13.42 -8.07
C LEU A 72 5.86 -13.48 -9.30
N GLY A 73 4.64 -14.03 -9.15
CA GLY A 73 3.66 -14.12 -10.23
C GLY A 73 2.78 -12.88 -10.41
N TRP A 74 2.97 -11.83 -9.60
CA TRP A 74 2.23 -10.58 -9.73
C TRP A 74 2.90 -9.65 -10.73
N GLU A 75 2.13 -8.99 -11.58
CA GLU A 75 2.63 -7.88 -12.40
C GLU A 75 2.93 -6.66 -11.53
N ASP A 76 3.90 -5.84 -11.94
CA ASP A 76 4.33 -4.68 -11.15
C ASP A 76 3.18 -3.69 -10.99
N GLU A 77 2.40 -3.44 -12.04
CA GLU A 77 1.24 -2.55 -12.02
C GLU A 77 0.19 -3.00 -11.00
N ASP A 78 0.01 -4.31 -10.83
CA ASP A 78 -0.95 -4.85 -9.86
C ASP A 78 -0.43 -4.72 -8.43
N LEU A 79 0.88 -4.86 -8.21
CA LEU A 79 1.50 -4.56 -6.91
C LEU A 79 1.33 -3.08 -6.52
N LEU A 80 1.50 -2.16 -7.48
CA LEU A 80 1.31 -0.73 -7.23
C LEU A 80 -0.13 -0.42 -6.79
N LYS A 81 -1.13 -1.10 -7.38
CA LYS A 81 -2.56 -0.94 -7.06
C LYS A 81 -2.94 -1.43 -5.66
N LEU A 82 -2.10 -2.23 -5.00
CA LEU A 82 -2.35 -2.69 -3.62
C LEU A 82 -2.23 -1.55 -2.60
N ILE A 83 -1.47 -0.51 -2.92
CA ILE A 83 -1.26 0.64 -2.04
C ILE A 83 -2.07 1.82 -2.60
N GLN A 84 -3.14 2.17 -1.90
CA GLN A 84 -4.09 3.19 -2.34
C GLN A 84 -3.50 4.60 -2.27
N PRO A 85 -3.95 5.53 -3.13
CA PRO A 85 -3.59 6.94 -3.02
C PRO A 85 -4.08 7.53 -1.68
N PRO A 86 -3.47 8.64 -1.21
CA PRO A 86 -3.70 9.16 0.14
C PRO A 86 -5.13 9.67 0.35
N ASN A 87 -5.86 10.00 -0.71
CA ASN A 87 -7.25 10.43 -0.62
C ASN A 87 -8.22 9.30 -0.23
N ILE A 88 -7.81 8.04 -0.29
CA ILE A 88 -8.58 6.91 0.21
C ILE A 88 -8.27 6.74 1.70
N PRO A 89 -9.26 6.93 2.60
CA PRO A 89 -9.05 6.86 4.03
C PRO A 89 -8.68 5.45 4.49
N ARG A 90 -8.19 5.37 5.73
CA ARG A 90 -7.90 4.11 6.42
C ARG A 90 -8.70 4.02 7.72
N ALA A 91 -9.30 2.86 7.95
CA ALA A 91 -10.11 2.59 9.14
C ALA A 91 -9.78 1.22 9.71
N PHE A 92 -9.57 1.12 11.02
CA PHE A 92 -9.32 -0.18 11.65
C PHE A 92 -10.58 -1.06 11.75
N ASN A 93 -11.78 -0.49 11.63
CA ASN A 93 -13.05 -1.21 11.66
C ASN A 93 -13.99 -0.68 10.55
N VAL A 94 -14.93 -1.50 10.09
CA VAL A 94 -15.99 -1.08 9.16
C VAL A 94 -17.02 -0.23 9.88
N GLY A 95 -17.44 -0.60 11.09
CA GLY A 95 -18.51 0.09 11.83
C GLY A 95 -18.77 -0.63 13.15
N THR A 96 -19.72 -0.19 13.97
CA THR A 96 -20.04 -0.87 15.25
C THR A 96 -21.19 -1.87 15.14
N ASP A 97 -21.95 -1.83 14.06
CA ASP A 97 -23.18 -2.63 13.88
C ASP A 97 -22.96 -3.92 13.13
N GLY A 98 -21.74 -4.16 12.69
CA GLY A 98 -21.33 -5.39 12.04
C GLY A 98 -21.72 -5.42 10.57
N CYS A 99 -22.13 -6.58 10.09
CA CYS A 99 -22.52 -6.76 8.69
C CYS A 99 -23.89 -6.13 8.44
N PRO A 100 -24.12 -5.39 7.34
CA PRO A 100 -25.46 -4.90 7.00
C PRO A 100 -26.53 -5.99 6.89
N LYS A 101 -26.12 -7.24 6.59
CA LYS A 101 -27.01 -8.39 6.41
C LYS A 101 -27.14 -9.27 7.68
N CYS A 102 -26.10 -9.36 8.51
CA CYS A 102 -26.07 -10.23 9.70
C CYS A 102 -26.07 -9.46 11.05
N GLY A 103 -25.96 -8.14 11.00
CA GLY A 103 -25.76 -7.32 12.19
C GLY A 103 -24.49 -7.70 12.96
N LYS A 104 -24.59 -7.67 14.29
CA LYS A 104 -23.47 -7.84 15.22
C LYS A 104 -22.98 -9.27 15.38
N GLU A 105 -23.72 -10.26 14.87
CA GLU A 105 -23.33 -11.67 14.91
C GLU A 105 -21.91 -11.89 14.33
N ILE A 106 -21.50 -11.06 13.37
CA ILE A 106 -20.16 -11.09 12.77
C ILE A 106 -19.04 -11.00 13.82
N TYR A 107 -19.24 -10.26 14.92
CA TYR A 107 -18.22 -10.08 15.96
C TYR A 107 -18.12 -11.27 16.90
N GLU A 108 -19.20 -12.06 17.02
CA GLU A 108 -19.23 -13.28 17.81
C GLU A 108 -18.44 -14.39 17.09
N VAL A 109 -18.52 -14.44 15.76
CA VAL A 109 -17.82 -15.45 14.95
C VAL A 109 -16.40 -15.04 14.58
N GLY A 110 -16.18 -13.80 14.13
CA GLY A 110 -14.91 -13.34 13.57
C GLY A 110 -14.05 -12.49 14.51
N GLY A 111 -14.51 -12.21 15.73
CA GLY A 111 -13.81 -11.37 16.70
C GLY A 111 -13.83 -9.88 16.34
N THR A 112 -12.87 -9.11 16.85
CA THR A 112 -12.88 -7.63 16.81
C THR A 112 -12.82 -7.03 15.40
N TYR A 113 -12.07 -7.65 14.49
CA TYR A 113 -11.87 -7.18 13.11
C TYR A 113 -12.18 -8.34 12.13
N PRO A 114 -13.47 -8.69 11.97
CA PRO A 114 -13.87 -10.00 11.48
C PRO A 114 -13.91 -10.13 9.95
N TRP A 115 -13.72 -9.03 9.24
CA TRP A 115 -13.92 -8.95 7.79
C TRP A 115 -12.76 -9.59 7.05
N LYS A 116 -13.08 -10.53 6.15
CA LYS A 116 -12.09 -11.18 5.30
C LYS A 116 -11.69 -10.22 4.17
N LEU A 117 -10.44 -10.33 3.75
CA LEU A 117 -9.88 -9.53 2.65
C LEU A 117 -9.40 -10.46 1.55
N ASP A 118 -9.67 -10.05 0.31
CA ASP A 118 -9.05 -10.62 -0.88
C ASP A 118 -8.12 -9.58 -1.48
N ILE A 119 -6.83 -9.89 -1.51
CA ILE A 119 -5.82 -9.00 -2.09
C ILE A 119 -6.04 -8.76 -3.59
N LYS A 120 -6.70 -9.69 -4.31
CA LYS A 120 -7.05 -9.52 -5.72
C LYS A 120 -8.23 -8.57 -5.92
N ASN A 121 -9.00 -8.32 -4.85
CA ASN A 121 -10.08 -7.35 -4.79
C ASN A 121 -9.83 -6.38 -3.62
N PRO A 122 -8.75 -5.57 -3.65
CA PRO A 122 -8.14 -4.96 -2.48
C PRO A 122 -8.98 -3.89 -1.77
N LEU A 123 -10.10 -3.47 -2.39
CA LEU A 123 -11.04 -2.50 -1.84
C LEU A 123 -12.36 -3.15 -1.41
N LYS A 124 -12.41 -4.49 -1.34
CA LYS A 124 -13.58 -5.23 -0.89
C LYS A 124 -13.33 -5.95 0.43
N VAL A 125 -14.41 -6.15 1.16
CA VAL A 125 -14.46 -6.97 2.38
C VAL A 125 -15.52 -8.04 2.23
N GLU A 126 -15.27 -9.23 2.77
CA GLU A 126 -16.24 -10.32 2.82
C GLU A 126 -16.65 -10.60 4.27
N CYS A 127 -17.96 -10.70 4.51
CA CYS A 127 -18.51 -11.14 5.78
C CYS A 127 -18.25 -12.66 5.96
N PRO A 128 -17.60 -13.10 7.05
CA PRO A 128 -17.33 -14.51 7.29
C PRO A 128 -18.58 -15.37 7.53
N ILE A 129 -19.73 -14.75 7.86
CA ILE A 129 -20.98 -15.46 8.17
C ILE A 129 -21.81 -15.70 6.91
N CYS A 130 -22.21 -14.64 6.20
CA CYS A 130 -23.10 -14.75 5.04
C CYS A 130 -22.37 -14.78 3.69
N GLY A 131 -21.04 -14.59 3.67
CA GLY A 131 -20.26 -14.51 2.42
C GLY A 131 -20.54 -13.24 1.60
N GLY A 132 -21.31 -12.29 2.13
CA GLY A 132 -21.58 -11.03 1.45
C GLY A 132 -20.31 -10.22 1.24
N VAL A 133 -20.10 -9.74 0.02
CA VAL A 133 -18.94 -8.94 -0.37
C VAL A 133 -19.36 -7.48 -0.51
N PHE A 134 -18.67 -6.58 0.19
CA PHE A 134 -18.99 -5.16 0.23
C PHE A 134 -17.77 -4.30 -0.17
N PRO A 135 -17.97 -3.12 -0.77
CA PRO A 135 -19.26 -2.58 -1.19
C PRO A 135 -19.89 -3.36 -2.36
N ASP A 136 -21.22 -3.36 -2.38
CA ASP A 136 -22.07 -3.87 -3.47
C ASP A 136 -23.03 -2.75 -3.94
N GLU A 137 -23.95 -3.05 -4.86
CA GLU A 137 -24.89 -2.06 -5.40
C GLU A 137 -25.85 -1.50 -4.35
N ASP A 138 -26.25 -2.31 -3.36
CA ASP A 138 -27.16 -1.92 -2.28
C ASP A 138 -26.44 -1.18 -1.14
N HIS A 139 -25.13 -1.38 -1.03
CA HIS A 139 -24.26 -0.83 0.02
C HIS A 139 -23.07 -0.06 -0.59
N PRO A 140 -23.32 0.99 -1.39
CA PRO A 140 -22.27 1.68 -2.15
C PRO A 140 -21.36 2.49 -1.23
N ASP A 141 -20.07 2.13 -1.19
CA ASP A 141 -19.01 2.90 -0.54
C ASP A 141 -18.10 3.51 -1.61
N PRO A 142 -18.13 4.84 -1.83
CA PRO A 142 -17.26 5.52 -2.80
C PRO A 142 -15.84 5.77 -2.27
N GLY A 143 -15.47 5.18 -1.13
CA GLY A 143 -14.19 5.32 -0.45
C GLY A 143 -14.29 6.09 0.86
N ARG A 144 -15.43 6.73 1.13
CA ARG A 144 -15.66 7.56 2.32
C ARG A 144 -16.69 6.96 3.27
N GLY A 145 -17.06 5.71 3.06
CA GLY A 145 -18.08 4.98 3.78
C GLY A 145 -19.48 5.17 3.20
N TRP A 146 -20.33 4.18 3.44
CA TRP A 146 -21.75 4.14 3.09
C TRP A 146 -22.61 4.43 4.32
N VAL A 147 -23.59 5.32 4.24
CA VAL A 147 -24.57 5.52 5.33
C VAL A 147 -25.76 4.60 5.08
N GLY A 148 -25.99 3.67 6.01
CA GLY A 148 -27.08 2.71 5.93
C GLY A 148 -28.43 3.28 6.37
N PRO A 149 -29.53 2.55 6.15
CA PRO A 149 -30.88 2.95 6.56
C PRO A 149 -31.06 3.15 8.08
N ASN A 150 -30.11 2.65 8.87
CA ASN A 150 -30.03 2.83 10.33
C ASN A 150 -29.31 4.12 10.75
N ASP A 151 -29.00 5.03 9.82
CA ASP A 151 -28.20 6.24 10.04
C ASP A 151 -26.76 5.97 10.52
N HIS A 152 -26.33 4.71 10.46
CA HIS A 152 -24.98 4.33 10.79
C HIS A 152 -24.18 4.18 9.52
N LYS A 153 -22.91 4.55 9.59
CA LYS A 153 -22.03 4.53 8.43
C LYS A 153 -21.16 3.26 8.44
N TYR A 154 -20.66 2.86 7.28
CA TYR A 154 -19.91 1.62 7.06
C TYR A 154 -18.70 1.92 6.18
N TRP A 155 -17.50 1.66 6.69
CA TRP A 155 -16.21 2.04 6.09
C TRP A 155 -15.55 0.85 5.40
N PHE A 156 -16.24 0.22 4.44
CA PHE A 156 -15.78 -1.01 3.78
C PHE A 156 -14.43 -0.81 3.09
N ILE A 157 -14.32 0.21 2.23
CA ILE A 157 -13.09 0.50 1.49
C ILE A 157 -11.97 0.92 2.42
N ALA A 158 -12.27 1.77 3.41
CA ALA A 158 -11.25 2.24 4.35
C ALA A 158 -10.70 1.12 5.24
N TYR A 159 -11.55 0.15 5.60
CA TYR A 159 -11.13 -1.07 6.30
C TYR A 159 -10.21 -1.92 5.43
N ALA A 160 -10.64 -2.22 4.20
CA ALA A 160 -9.85 -3.02 3.27
C ALA A 160 -8.48 -2.37 3.01
N ASN A 161 -8.46 -1.06 2.76
CA ASN A 161 -7.23 -0.28 2.58
C ASN A 161 -6.29 -0.39 3.80
N HIS A 162 -6.82 -0.18 5.00
CA HIS A 162 -6.01 -0.26 6.23
C HIS A 162 -5.37 -1.63 6.41
N TRP A 163 -6.18 -2.69 6.35
CA TRP A 163 -5.72 -4.03 6.70
C TRP A 163 -4.98 -4.73 5.56
N ASN A 164 -5.26 -4.45 4.28
CA ASN A 164 -4.40 -4.93 3.19
C ASN A 164 -3.00 -4.31 3.28
N PHE A 165 -2.90 -3.03 3.64
CA PHE A 165 -1.61 -2.41 3.86
C PHE A 165 -0.86 -3.05 5.04
N GLN A 166 -1.52 -3.18 6.20
CA GLN A 166 -0.92 -3.68 7.44
C GLN A 166 -0.60 -5.19 7.43
N ASN A 167 -1.55 -6.01 6.99
CA ASN A 167 -1.45 -7.47 7.11
C ASN A 167 -0.91 -8.17 5.86
N THR A 168 -0.87 -7.46 4.73
CA THR A 168 -0.49 -8.08 3.45
C THR A 168 0.72 -7.39 2.83
N VAL A 169 0.63 -6.09 2.53
CA VAL A 169 1.72 -5.36 1.85
C VAL A 169 2.97 -5.22 2.72
N LEU A 170 2.84 -4.73 3.96
CA LEU A 170 4.00 -4.55 4.84
C LEU A 170 4.73 -5.87 5.14
N PRO A 171 4.04 -7.00 5.42
CA PRO A 171 4.69 -8.30 5.53
C PRO A 171 5.34 -8.77 4.23
N ALA A 172 4.72 -8.55 3.07
CA ALA A 172 5.25 -8.95 1.77
C ALA A 172 6.64 -8.36 1.50
N VAL A 173 6.81 -7.06 1.75
CA VAL A 173 8.11 -6.38 1.62
C VAL A 173 9.19 -7.12 2.41
N ARG A 174 8.87 -7.57 3.62
CA ARG A 174 9.80 -8.32 4.48
C ARG A 174 10.05 -9.74 3.98
N TYR A 175 9.03 -10.45 3.52
CA TYR A 175 9.18 -11.80 2.98
C TYR A 175 10.06 -11.80 1.73
N LEU A 176 9.77 -10.90 0.78
CA LEU A 176 10.56 -10.69 -0.44
C LEU A 176 12.01 -10.33 -0.12
N ALA A 177 12.24 -9.39 0.80
CA ALA A 177 13.60 -9.00 1.19
C ALA A 177 14.38 -10.18 1.83
N ARG A 178 13.74 -11.01 2.65
CA ARG A 178 14.37 -12.19 3.25
C ARG A 178 14.63 -13.29 2.23
N ALA A 179 13.69 -13.53 1.31
CA ALA A 179 13.88 -14.49 0.24
C ALA A 179 15.07 -14.10 -0.65
N TYR A 180 15.24 -12.82 -0.98
CA TYR A 180 16.44 -12.33 -1.66
C TYR A 180 17.72 -12.65 -0.87
N LEU A 181 17.73 -12.38 0.44
CA LEU A 181 18.91 -12.68 1.28
C LEU A 181 19.26 -14.17 1.37
N LEU A 182 18.26 -15.06 1.29
CA LEU A 182 18.44 -16.50 1.40
C LEU A 182 18.78 -17.18 0.07
N THR A 183 18.40 -16.57 -1.06
CA THR A 183 18.50 -17.20 -2.39
C THR A 183 19.45 -16.47 -3.34
N GLY A 184 19.67 -15.18 -3.13
CA GLY A 184 20.34 -14.30 -4.08
C GLY A 184 19.52 -13.96 -5.33
N ASP A 185 18.27 -14.47 -5.49
CA ASP A 185 17.47 -14.22 -6.69
C ASP A 185 16.95 -12.77 -6.72
N PRO A 186 17.41 -11.93 -7.68
CA PRO A 186 17.05 -10.53 -7.74
C PRO A 186 15.56 -10.27 -7.98
N LYS A 187 14.79 -11.26 -8.45
CA LYS A 187 13.34 -11.11 -8.65
C LYS A 187 12.61 -10.77 -7.36
N TYR A 188 13.04 -11.35 -6.24
CA TYR A 188 12.46 -11.02 -4.93
C TYR A 188 12.77 -9.58 -4.53
N ALA A 189 14.00 -9.13 -4.74
CA ALA A 189 14.40 -7.75 -4.46
C ALA A 189 13.62 -6.75 -5.32
N HIS A 190 13.42 -7.07 -6.61
CA HIS A 190 12.62 -6.27 -7.53
C HIS A 190 11.19 -6.06 -7.04
N LYS A 191 10.46 -7.15 -6.74
CA LYS A 191 9.07 -7.05 -6.25
C LYS A 191 8.99 -6.29 -4.93
N SER A 192 9.98 -6.43 -4.05
CA SER A 192 10.09 -5.64 -2.81
C SER A 192 10.27 -4.15 -3.10
N ALA A 193 11.13 -3.82 -4.07
CA ALA A 193 11.40 -2.45 -4.49
C ALA A 193 10.16 -1.78 -5.10
N VAL A 194 9.35 -2.49 -5.89
CA VAL A 194 8.08 -1.97 -6.45
C VAL A 194 7.10 -1.56 -5.34
N LEU A 195 6.89 -2.43 -4.33
CA LEU A 195 6.03 -2.12 -3.19
C LEU A 195 6.57 -0.94 -2.37
N LEU A 196 7.88 -0.90 -2.12
CA LEU A 196 8.52 0.21 -1.40
C LEU A 196 8.47 1.53 -2.17
N TYR A 197 8.64 1.48 -3.49
CA TYR A 197 8.53 2.63 -4.37
C TYR A 197 7.15 3.27 -4.24
N ARG A 198 6.10 2.46 -4.38
CA ARG A 198 4.73 2.96 -4.24
C ARG A 198 4.42 3.46 -2.84
N ALA A 199 4.91 2.77 -1.80
CA ALA A 199 4.78 3.27 -0.44
C ALA A 199 5.45 4.64 -0.29
N ALA A 200 6.65 4.84 -0.84
CA ALA A 200 7.37 6.12 -0.79
C ALA A 200 6.68 7.22 -1.60
N GLU A 201 5.98 6.89 -2.69
CA GLU A 201 5.19 7.82 -3.50
C GLU A 201 3.96 8.32 -2.74
N VAL A 202 3.25 7.43 -2.03
CA VAL A 202 2.03 7.77 -1.30
C VAL A 202 2.30 8.40 0.07
N TYR A 203 3.36 7.96 0.75
CA TYR A 203 3.62 8.29 2.16
C TYR A 203 3.69 9.80 2.46
N PRO A 204 4.32 10.66 1.63
CA PRO A 204 4.34 12.11 1.89
C PRO A 204 2.96 12.75 1.93
N GLY A 205 2.00 12.17 1.19
CA GLY A 205 0.61 12.63 1.19
C GLY A 205 -0.24 11.98 2.27
N MET A 206 0.28 11.01 3.04
CA MET A 206 -0.51 10.37 4.10
C MET A 206 -0.60 11.28 5.33
N ASP A 207 -1.81 11.73 5.63
CA ASP A 207 -2.14 12.46 6.85
C ASP A 207 -3.30 11.74 7.54
N TYR A 208 -3.01 11.09 8.67
CA TYR A 208 -4.03 10.35 9.40
C TYR A 208 -5.17 11.23 9.91
N HIS A 209 -4.91 12.51 10.22
CA HIS A 209 -5.93 13.40 10.74
C HIS A 209 -7.08 13.56 9.73
N SER A 210 -6.76 13.92 8.49
CA SER A 210 -7.71 14.08 7.38
C SER A 210 -8.16 12.76 6.74
N GLN A 211 -7.36 11.68 6.85
CA GLN A 211 -7.61 10.40 6.17
C GLN A 211 -8.17 9.31 7.10
N SER A 212 -8.62 9.68 8.29
CA SER A 212 -9.27 8.76 9.22
C SER A 212 -10.78 8.69 8.98
N ARG A 213 -11.45 7.86 9.78
CA ARG A 213 -12.89 7.56 9.73
C ARG A 213 -13.78 8.80 9.87
N TYR A 214 -13.25 9.86 10.47
CA TYR A 214 -13.92 11.13 10.72
C TYR A 214 -13.11 12.32 10.22
N GLY A 215 -12.05 12.06 9.44
CA GLY A 215 -11.27 13.10 8.81
C GLY A 215 -12.00 13.68 7.61
N GLU A 216 -11.82 14.98 7.42
CA GLU A 216 -12.20 15.70 6.21
C GLU A 216 -10.91 16.00 5.43
N LEU A 217 -10.89 15.74 4.12
CA LEU A 217 -9.75 16.11 3.26
C LEU A 217 -9.81 17.59 2.92
#